data_AF-A0A9Q1BK52-F1
#
_entry.id   AF-A0A9Q1BK52-F1
#
_cell.length_a   1.000
_cell.length_b   1.000
_cell.length_c   1.000
_cell.angle_alpha   90.00
_cell.angle_beta   90.00
_cell.angle_gamma   90.00
#
_symmetry.space_group_name_H-M   'P 1'
#
loop_
_entity.id
_entity.type
_entity.pdbx_description
1 polymer ?
#
loop_
_entity_poly.entity_id
_entity_poly.type
_entity_poly.pdbx_seq_one_letter_code
_entity_poly.pdbx_strand_id
1 'polypeptide(L)'
;MRPLDGRWAVCFLNRGTSVPETISVPIPKLGLPSDKELGFDALDLFSGEYIPFMDSYASFNSTVNPNGIDTSEVWVKKLGLYDDWAIVLFNRGYTNATVTLRLADIGFQYVLGYELRDLFKHTEIGHVEILQYKNYTVPATGVLMAYAYPSE
;
A
#
# COMPACT_ATOMS: atom_id res chain seq x y z
N MET A 1 2.32 -0.06 -16.06
CA MET A 1 1.99 -0.93 -14.91
C MET A 1 1.45 -2.23 -15.46
N ARG A 2 2.06 -3.38 -15.17
CA ARG A 2 1.43 -4.68 -15.49
C ARG A 2 0.42 -4.98 -14.38
N PRO A 3 -0.79 -5.47 -14.67
CA PRO A 3 -1.73 -5.77 -13.60
C PRO A 3 -1.30 -7.02 -12.79
N LEU A 4 -1.61 -7.02 -11.50
CA LEU A 4 -1.68 -8.19 -10.62
C LEU A 4 -2.93 -8.99 -11.02
N ASP A 5 -2.86 -9.95 -11.94
CA ASP A 5 -4.05 -10.74 -12.35
C ASP A 5 -5.29 -9.88 -12.67
N GLY A 6 -5.08 -8.70 -13.28
CA GLY A 6 -6.14 -7.72 -13.52
C GLY A 6 -6.38 -6.68 -12.40
N ARG A 7 -5.47 -6.52 -11.43
CA ARG A 7 -5.53 -5.53 -10.33
C ARG A 7 -4.42 -4.48 -10.43
N TRP A 8 -4.70 -3.26 -9.97
CA TRP A 8 -3.75 -2.14 -9.94
C TRP A 8 -3.69 -1.53 -8.55
N ALA A 9 -2.49 -1.19 -8.09
CA ALA A 9 -2.28 -0.51 -6.81
C ALA A 9 -2.21 1.01 -7.02
N VAL A 10 -2.91 1.75 -6.18
CA VAL A 10 -2.85 3.21 -6.11
C VAL A 10 -2.63 3.60 -4.65
N CYS A 11 -1.75 4.58 -4.41
CA CYS A 11 -1.50 5.14 -3.10
C CYS A 11 -1.76 6.65 -3.14
N PHE A 12 -2.60 7.14 -2.23
CA PHE A 12 -2.89 8.55 -2.09
C PHE A 12 -2.16 9.12 -0.87
N LEU A 13 -1.59 10.31 -1.02
CA LEU A 13 -0.78 10.95 0.01
C LEU A 13 -1.32 12.35 0.29
N ASN A 14 -1.67 12.62 1.55
CA ASN A 14 -2.00 13.98 2.01
C ASN A 14 -0.70 14.67 2.45
N ARG A 15 -0.12 15.46 1.54
CA ARG A 15 1.18 16.13 1.74
C ARG A 15 1.06 17.57 2.30
N GLY A 16 -0.16 18.09 2.47
CA GLY A 16 -0.39 19.54 2.59
C GLY A 16 -1.10 19.98 3.87
N THR A 17 -1.70 19.08 4.64
CA THR A 17 -2.53 19.48 5.77
C THR A 17 -2.23 18.67 7.03
N SER A 18 -2.50 19.28 8.19
CA SER A 18 -2.42 18.65 9.51
C SER A 18 -3.72 17.94 9.91
N VAL A 19 -4.70 17.89 9.01
CA VAL A 19 -6.02 17.28 9.23
C VAL A 19 -6.32 16.26 8.13
N PRO A 20 -7.12 15.22 8.39
CA PRO A 20 -7.55 14.30 7.34
C PRO A 20 -8.27 15.05 6.22
N GLU A 21 -7.99 14.70 4.97
CA GLU A 21 -8.65 15.26 3.79
C GLU A 21 -9.37 14.19 3.01
N THR A 22 -10.61 14.47 2.59
CA THR A 22 -11.28 13.65 1.60
C THR A 22 -10.77 14.03 0.22
N ILE A 23 -10.07 13.11 -0.42
CA ILE A 23 -9.70 13.24 -1.83
C ILE A 23 -10.83 12.70 -2.69
N SER A 24 -11.01 13.30 -3.86
CA SER A 24 -11.89 12.80 -4.91
C SER A 24 -11.10 12.74 -6.21
N VAL A 25 -10.84 11.54 -6.72
CA VAL A 25 -10.02 11.35 -7.91
C VAL A 25 -10.81 10.57 -8.96
N PRO A 26 -11.07 11.18 -10.15
CA PRO A 26 -11.69 10.47 -11.26
C PRO A 26 -10.83 9.28 -11.68
N ILE A 27 -11.46 8.13 -11.91
CA ILE A 27 -10.77 6.91 -12.36
C ILE A 27 -9.87 7.14 -13.58
N PRO A 28 -10.27 7.90 -14.62
CA PRO A 28 -9.40 8.14 -15.78
C PRO A 28 -8.10 8.87 -15.43
N LYS A 29 -8.07 9.58 -14.30
CA LYS A 29 -6.87 10.29 -13.83
C LYS A 29 -5.95 9.42 -12.98
N LEU A 30 -6.34 8.20 -12.64
CA LEU A 30 -5.52 7.25 -11.88
C LEU A 30 -4.47 6.53 -12.76
N GLY A 31 -4.48 6.75 -14.08
CA GLY A 31 -3.58 6.06 -15.01
C GLY A 31 -3.87 4.57 -15.14
N LEU A 32 -5.09 4.15 -14.77
CA LEU A 32 -5.59 2.81 -15.00
C LEU A 32 -5.89 2.61 -16.49
N PRO A 33 -5.84 1.37 -17.02
CA PRO A 33 -6.09 1.12 -18.44
C PRO A 33 -7.49 1.59 -18.85
N SER A 34 -7.55 2.44 -19.87
CA SER A 34 -8.79 3.07 -20.35
C SER A 34 -9.65 2.15 -21.22
N ASP A 35 -9.17 0.95 -21.56
CA ASP A 35 -9.84 -0.05 -22.39
C ASP A 35 -10.86 -0.90 -21.62
N LYS A 36 -10.95 -0.72 -20.29
CA LYS A 36 -11.95 -1.37 -19.45
C LYS A 36 -13.22 -0.53 -19.39
N GLU A 37 -14.03 -0.60 -20.44
CA GLU A 37 -15.40 -0.01 -20.47
C GLU A 37 -16.29 -0.49 -19.31
N LEU A 38 -15.90 -1.59 -18.65
CA LEU A 38 -16.63 -2.25 -17.57
C LEU A 38 -16.31 -1.72 -16.17
N GLY A 39 -15.51 -0.67 -16.00
CA GLY A 39 -15.20 -0.13 -14.67
C GLY A 39 -14.23 -0.98 -13.84
N PHE A 40 -14.13 -0.67 -12.54
CA PHE A 40 -13.15 -1.23 -11.62
C PHE A 40 -13.74 -1.48 -10.25
N ASP A 41 -13.40 -2.61 -9.64
CA ASP A 41 -13.55 -2.77 -8.20
C ASP A 41 -12.40 -2.05 -7.48
N ALA A 42 -12.70 -1.45 -6.33
CA ALA A 42 -11.68 -0.86 -5.47
C ALA A 42 -11.69 -1.52 -4.09
N LEU A 43 -10.48 -1.74 -3.56
CA LEU A 43 -10.26 -2.11 -2.17
C LEU A 43 -9.39 -1.02 -1.56
N ASP A 44 -9.95 -0.27 -0.61
CA ASP A 44 -9.15 0.63 0.22
C ASP A 44 -8.41 -0.21 1.25
N LEU A 45 -7.10 -0.30 1.09
CA LEU A 45 -6.25 -1.13 1.93
C LEU A 45 -6.04 -0.57 3.33
N PHE A 46 -6.56 0.61 3.68
CA PHE A 46 -6.46 1.21 5.01
C PHE A 46 -7.80 1.19 5.76
N SER A 47 -8.91 1.50 5.09
CA SER A 47 -10.23 1.31 5.70
C SER A 47 -10.64 -0.17 5.70
N GLY A 48 -10.17 -0.96 4.74
CA GLY A 48 -10.67 -2.31 4.44
C GLY A 48 -11.98 -2.28 3.66
N GLU A 49 -12.42 -1.10 3.23
CA GLU A 49 -13.65 -0.91 2.47
C GLU A 49 -13.47 -1.44 1.05
N TYR A 50 -14.33 -2.38 0.69
CA TYR A 50 -14.47 -2.84 -0.68
C TYR A 50 -15.62 -2.09 -1.33
N ILE A 51 -15.30 -1.40 -2.43
CA ILE A 51 -16.27 -0.71 -3.27
C ILE A 51 -16.50 -1.59 -4.49
N PRO A 52 -17.62 -2.33 -4.54
CA PRO A 52 -17.95 -3.14 -5.71
C PRO A 52 -18.27 -2.21 -6.87
N PHE A 53 -17.62 -2.45 -8.01
CA PHE A 53 -17.91 -1.82 -9.29
C PHE A 53 -18.04 -0.29 -9.27
N MET A 54 -16.95 0.38 -9.63
CA MET A 54 -16.95 1.80 -9.98
C MET A 54 -16.91 1.91 -11.49
N ASP A 55 -17.88 2.61 -12.09
CA ASP A 55 -17.86 2.87 -13.52
C ASP A 55 -16.61 3.65 -13.93
N SER A 56 -16.18 3.56 -15.20
CA SER A 56 -14.93 4.15 -15.69
C SER A 56 -14.88 5.69 -15.62
N TYR A 57 -15.99 6.36 -15.31
CA TYR A 57 -16.09 7.82 -15.16
C TYR A 57 -16.30 8.25 -13.70
N ALA A 58 -16.43 7.30 -12.77
CA ALA A 58 -16.64 7.56 -11.36
C ALA A 58 -15.41 8.22 -10.73
N SER A 59 -15.63 8.85 -9.59
CA SER A 59 -14.57 9.33 -8.72
C SER A 59 -14.44 8.42 -7.52
N PHE A 60 -13.22 7.98 -7.24
CA PHE A 60 -12.89 7.34 -5.98
C PHE A 60 -12.75 8.42 -4.91
N ASN A 61 -13.45 8.23 -3.79
CA ASN A 61 -13.36 9.11 -2.63
C ASN A 61 -12.76 8.33 -1.46
N SER A 62 -11.73 8.88 -0.84
CA SER A 62 -11.16 8.31 0.39
C SER A 62 -10.68 9.42 1.31
N THR A 63 -10.74 9.15 2.61
CA THR A 63 -10.22 10.07 3.62
C THR A 63 -8.77 9.71 3.90
N VAL A 64 -7.86 10.63 3.58
CA VAL A 64 -6.42 10.44 3.73
C VAL A 64 -5.94 11.23 4.94
N ASN A 65 -5.44 10.49 5.93
CA ASN A 65 -4.89 11.07 7.16
C ASN A 65 -3.63 11.93 6.87
N PRO A 66 -3.31 12.90 7.75
CA PRO A 66 -2.09 13.68 7.63
C PRO A 66 -0.85 12.78 7.69
N ASN A 67 0.10 13.01 6.79
CA ASN A 67 1.40 12.35 6.81
C ASN A 67 2.32 13.07 7.84
N GLY A 68 2.97 12.32 8.73
CA GLY A 68 3.82 12.84 9.81
C GLY A 68 5.07 13.59 9.30
N ILE A 69 5.78 14.33 10.17
CA ILE A 69 6.93 15.19 9.78
C ILE A 69 8.20 14.37 9.48
N ASP A 70 8.20 13.09 9.80
CA ASP A 70 9.36 12.22 9.64
C ASP A 70 9.72 12.02 8.17
N THR A 71 11.02 11.86 7.88
CA THR A 71 11.51 11.62 6.51
C THR A 71 11.11 10.25 5.98
N SER A 72 10.71 9.33 6.88
CA SER A 72 10.18 8.01 6.53
C SER A 72 8.99 7.66 7.41
N GLU A 73 7.94 7.11 6.80
CA GLU A 73 6.71 6.72 7.47
C GLU A 73 6.39 5.27 7.15
N VAL A 74 5.80 4.58 8.12
CA VAL A 74 5.36 3.20 7.99
C VAL A 74 3.87 3.13 8.32
N TRP A 75 3.08 2.68 7.36
CA TRP A 75 1.67 2.40 7.57
C TRP A 75 1.40 0.92 7.37
N VAL A 76 0.57 0.37 8.25
CA VAL A 76 0.19 -1.04 8.23
C VAL A 76 -1.31 -1.17 8.40
N LYS A 77 -1.88 -2.16 7.72
CA LYS A 77 -3.27 -2.54 7.91
C LYS A 77 -3.44 -4.03 7.72
N LYS A 78 -4.11 -4.66 8.68
CA LYS A 78 -4.61 -6.03 8.54
C LYS A 78 -5.81 -6.05 7.58
N LEU A 79 -5.77 -6.92 6.56
CA LEU A 79 -6.69 -6.92 5.42
C LEU A 79 -7.86 -7.90 5.55
N GLY A 80 -7.77 -8.92 6.41
CA GLY A 80 -8.87 -9.88 6.53
C GLY A 80 -8.60 -11.11 7.41
N LEU A 81 -9.28 -12.20 7.05
CA LEU A 81 -9.47 -13.42 7.86
C LEU A 81 -8.21 -14.28 8.03
N TYR A 82 -7.24 -14.20 7.13
CA TYR A 82 -6.05 -15.05 7.12
C TYR A 82 -4.79 -14.36 7.61
N ASP A 83 -4.95 -13.33 8.43
CA ASP A 83 -3.82 -12.53 8.93
C ASP A 83 -2.96 -11.95 7.79
N ASP A 84 -3.61 -11.58 6.69
CA ASP A 84 -2.98 -10.84 5.58
C ASP A 84 -2.82 -9.36 5.95
N TRP A 85 -1.78 -8.72 5.44
CA TRP A 85 -1.45 -7.33 5.74
C TRP A 85 -1.05 -6.54 4.50
N ALA A 86 -1.42 -5.26 4.49
CA ALA A 86 -0.81 -4.24 3.66
C ALA A 86 0.24 -3.49 4.46
N ILE A 87 1.40 -3.28 3.85
CA ILE A 87 2.50 -2.45 4.37
C ILE A 87 2.76 -1.36 3.33
N VAL A 88 2.86 -0.12 3.78
CA VAL A 88 3.34 1.00 2.96
C VAL A 88 4.49 1.67 3.70
N LEU A 89 5.65 1.70 3.05
CA LEU A 89 6.82 2.45 3.49
C LEU A 89 6.93 3.67 2.60
N PHE A 90 6.84 4.86 3.17
CA PHE A 90 6.92 6.11 2.45
C PHE A 90 8.20 6.85 2.81
N ASN A 91 8.94 7.29 1.79
CA ASN A 91 10.12 8.12 1.95
C ASN A 91 9.83 9.52 1.42
N ARG A 92 9.81 10.51 2.31
CA ARG A 92 9.65 11.93 1.99
C ARG A 92 10.96 12.59 1.53
N GLY A 93 12.09 11.92 1.75
CA GLY A 93 13.41 12.42 1.35
C GLY A 93 13.57 12.54 -0.16
N TYR A 94 14.51 13.41 -0.56
CA TYR A 94 14.88 13.61 -1.97
C TYR A 94 15.94 12.61 -2.47
N THR A 95 16.35 11.68 -1.60
CA THR A 95 17.24 10.56 -1.93
C THR A 95 16.58 9.26 -1.50
N ASN A 96 17.04 8.14 -2.04
CA ASN A 96 16.60 6.83 -1.55
C ASN A 96 16.88 6.70 -0.05
N ALA A 97 15.99 6.01 0.66
CA ALA A 97 16.12 5.73 2.07
C ALA A 97 16.11 4.22 2.31
N THR A 98 16.84 3.79 3.33
CA THR A 98 16.74 2.43 3.87
C THR A 98 15.86 2.48 5.11
N VAL A 99 14.72 1.82 5.06
CA VAL A 99 13.85 1.61 6.23
C VAL A 99 14.20 0.24 6.81
N THR A 100 14.59 0.21 8.08
CA THR A 100 14.91 -1.02 8.81
C THR A 100 13.82 -1.26 9.84
N LEU A 101 13.14 -2.41 9.77
CA LEU A 101 12.09 -2.76 10.74
C LEU A 101 12.04 -4.27 10.99
N ARG A 102 11.42 -4.65 12.10
CA ARG A 102 10.92 -6.01 12.36
C ARG A 102 9.41 -6.00 12.16
N LEU A 103 8.84 -7.06 11.60
CA LEU A 103 7.38 -7.12 11.42
C LEU A 103 6.64 -7.11 12.78
N ALA A 104 7.25 -7.67 13.83
CA ALA A 104 6.72 -7.62 15.18
C ALA A 104 6.57 -6.19 15.73
N ASP A 105 7.46 -5.26 15.35
CA ASP A 105 7.39 -3.86 15.80
C ASP A 105 6.19 -3.12 15.18
N ILE A 106 5.62 -3.66 14.09
CA ILE A 106 4.48 -3.10 13.37
C ILE A 106 3.24 -4.00 13.46
N GLY A 107 3.18 -4.86 14.48
CA GLY A 107 1.95 -5.55 14.90
C GLY A 107 1.71 -6.93 14.29
N PHE A 108 2.66 -7.47 13.52
CA PHE A 108 2.57 -8.84 12.99
C PHE A 108 2.82 -9.86 14.11
N GLN A 109 2.08 -10.98 14.09
CA GLN A 109 2.06 -11.93 15.21
C GLN A 109 2.30 -13.38 14.81
N TYR A 110 2.20 -13.73 13.52
CA TYR A 110 2.40 -15.10 13.07
C TYR A 110 3.88 -15.50 13.14
N VAL A 111 4.17 -16.45 14.03
CA VAL A 111 5.55 -16.77 14.45
C VAL A 111 6.41 -17.32 13.32
N LEU A 112 5.81 -18.05 12.37
CA LEU A 112 6.55 -18.63 11.25
C LEU A 112 6.97 -17.58 10.21
N GLY A 113 6.45 -16.34 10.29
CA GLY A 113 6.81 -15.27 9.35
C GLY A 113 5.85 -15.15 8.17
N TYR A 114 6.16 -14.21 7.29
CA TYR A 114 5.29 -13.83 6.17
C TYR A 114 6.08 -13.80 4.87
N GLU A 115 5.44 -14.19 3.78
CA GLU A 115 5.92 -13.89 2.44
C GLU A 115 5.46 -12.49 2.05
N LEU A 116 6.41 -11.66 1.62
CA LEU A 116 6.16 -10.27 1.23
C LEU A 116 6.27 -10.13 -0.29
N ARG A 117 5.32 -9.43 -0.90
CA ARG A 117 5.30 -9.11 -2.33
C ARG A 117 5.22 -7.61 -2.56
N ASP A 118 6.14 -7.05 -3.35
CA ASP A 118 6.10 -5.65 -3.79
C ASP A 118 5.00 -5.48 -4.85
N LEU A 119 3.97 -4.69 -4.53
CA LEU A 119 2.79 -4.50 -5.36
C LEU A 119 3.04 -3.61 -6.58
N PHE A 120 4.04 -2.73 -6.55
CA PHE A 120 4.37 -1.88 -7.70
C PHE A 120 5.35 -2.55 -8.65
N LYS A 121 6.29 -3.35 -8.13
CA LYS A 121 7.26 -4.10 -8.95
C LYS A 121 6.73 -5.46 -9.39
N HIS A 122 5.68 -5.97 -8.74
CA HIS A 122 5.12 -7.31 -8.97
C HIS A 122 6.14 -8.42 -8.75
N THR A 123 7.00 -8.27 -7.75
CA THR A 123 8.06 -9.21 -7.41
C THR A 123 7.95 -9.64 -5.95
N GLU A 124 8.21 -10.91 -5.67
CA GLU A 124 8.41 -11.38 -4.30
C GLU A 124 9.63 -10.69 -3.69
N ILE A 125 9.45 -10.12 -2.51
CA ILE A 125 10.53 -9.67 -1.62
C ILE A 125 11.09 -10.90 -0.87
N GLY A 126 10.24 -11.90 -0.64
CA GLY A 126 10.54 -13.18 -0.03
C GLY A 126 10.09 -13.27 1.43
N HIS A 127 10.37 -14.43 2.02
CA HIS A 127 10.07 -14.74 3.41
C HIS A 127 10.77 -13.81 4.41
N VAL A 128 10.02 -13.36 5.42
CA VAL A 128 10.52 -12.54 6.53
C VAL A 128 9.97 -13.05 7.86
N GLU A 129 10.87 -13.50 8.74
CA GLU A 129 10.56 -13.84 10.12
C GLU A 129 10.22 -12.57 10.93
N ILE A 130 9.24 -12.66 11.83
CA ILE A 130 8.71 -11.46 12.50
C ILE A 130 9.68 -10.76 13.46
N LEU A 131 10.67 -11.49 13.98
CA LEU A 131 11.69 -10.95 14.91
C LEU A 131 12.97 -10.49 14.20
N GLN A 132 13.13 -10.80 12.92
CA GLN A 132 14.31 -10.46 12.14
C GLN A 132 14.21 -9.02 11.62
N TYR A 133 15.30 -8.26 11.76
CA TYR A 133 15.41 -6.97 11.09
C TYR A 133 15.56 -7.16 9.58
N LYS A 134 14.71 -6.49 8.82
CA LYS A 134 14.79 -6.43 7.36
C LYS A 134 14.97 -4.99 6.90
N ASN A 135 15.86 -4.82 5.92
CA ASN A 135 16.11 -3.54 5.26
C ASN A 135 15.30 -3.43 3.98
N TYR A 136 14.60 -2.32 3.81
CA TYR A 136 13.80 -2.00 2.64
C TYR A 136 14.32 -0.72 1.99
N THR A 137 14.67 -0.78 0.71
CA THR A 137 15.06 0.42 -0.05
C THR A 137 13.82 1.08 -0.62
N VAL A 138 13.52 2.29 -0.12
CA VAL A 138 12.38 3.10 -0.56
C VAL A 138 12.89 4.25 -1.45
N PRO A 139 12.37 4.41 -2.67
CA PRO A 139 12.85 5.45 -3.58
C PRO A 139 12.59 6.86 -3.03
N ALA A 140 13.40 7.83 -3.47
CA ALA A 140 13.21 9.24 -3.17
C ALA A 140 11.77 9.71 -3.47
N THR A 141 11.14 10.40 -2.51
CA THR A 141 9.77 10.95 -2.64
C THR A 141 8.73 9.90 -3.03
N GLY A 142 9.01 8.62 -2.78
CA GLY A 142 8.26 7.49 -3.27
C GLY A 142 7.89 6.49 -2.18
N VAL A 143 7.21 5.44 -2.60
CA VAL A 143 6.67 4.42 -1.71
C VAL A 143 7.17 3.02 -2.11
N LEU A 144 7.35 2.17 -1.11
CA LEU A 144 7.30 0.72 -1.26
C LEU A 144 5.97 0.27 -0.69
N MET A 145 5.21 -0.48 -1.48
CA MET A 145 3.93 -1.03 -1.06
C MET A 145 4.00 -2.55 -1.15
N ALA A 146 3.78 -3.22 -0.03
CA ALA A 146 3.85 -4.67 0.05
C ALA A 146 2.54 -5.28 0.55
N TYR A 147 2.19 -6.43 -0.04
CA TYR A 147 1.24 -7.36 0.52
C TYR A 147 2.00 -8.46 1.24
N ALA A 148 1.59 -8.76 2.48
CA ALA A 148 2.19 -9.79 3.30
C ALA A 148 1.13 -10.83 3.67
N TYR A 149 1.46 -12.11 3.53
CA TYR A 149 0.59 -13.23 3.87
C TYR A 149 1.38 -14.28 4.66
N PRO A 150 0.75 -14.99 5.61
CA PRO A 150 1.42 -16.03 6.37
C PRO A 150 2.03 -17.09 5.45
N SER A 151 3.25 -17.53 5.76
CA SER A 151 3.92 -18.61 5.06
C SER A 151 4.38 -19.68 6.05
N GLU A 152 4.11 -20.93 5.73
CA GLU A 152 4.55 -22.11 6.49
C GLU A 152 5.87 -22.67 5.97
#